data_AF-A0A7S4UWR4-F1
#
_entry.id   AF-A0A7S4UWR4-F1
#
_cell.length_a   1.000
_cell.length_b   1.000
_cell.length_c   1.000
_cell.angle_alpha   90.00
_cell.angle_beta   90.00
_cell.angle_gamma   90.00
#
_symmetry.space_group_name_H-M   'P 1'
#
loop_
_entity.id
_entity.type
_entity.pdbx_description
1 polymer ?
#
loop_
_entity_poly.entity_id
_entity_poly.type
_entity_poly.pdbx_seq_one_letter_code
_entity_poly.pdbx_strand_id
1 'polypeptide(L)'
;FIEHVKTEQLVLSLLSHPNIVPFHGSGVYKSDNPPSSGVFLVMDLMDGNLRSLLNSSHKLDVLHVVEQIATGLDYIHQHDLIHRDIKPENILFVRHNTFFGKGDITFKLTDFGITKFSE
;
A
#
# COMPACT_ATOMS: atom_id res chain seq x y z
N PHE A 1 8.05 5.70 -15.55
CA PHE A 1 8.16 4.33 -14.98
C PHE A 1 9.32 4.22 -14.00
N ILE A 2 10.59 4.20 -14.45
CA ILE A 2 11.75 4.05 -13.54
C ILE A 2 11.79 5.13 -12.45
N GLU A 3 11.52 6.38 -12.79
CA GLU A 3 11.47 7.47 -11.80
C GLU A 3 10.36 7.28 -10.75
N HIS A 4 9.20 6.74 -11.13
CA HIS A 4 8.12 6.46 -10.18
C HIS A 4 8.52 5.35 -9.20
N VAL A 5 9.18 4.29 -9.69
CA VAL A 5 9.65 3.20 -8.84
C VAL A 5 10.72 3.67 -7.84
N LYS A 6 11.62 4.57 -8.27
CA LYS A 6 12.60 5.18 -7.35
C LYS A 6 11.94 6.04 -6.29
N THR A 7 10.95 6.86 -6.67
CA THR A 7 10.15 7.66 -5.72
C THR A 7 9.45 6.75 -4.72
N GLU A 8 8.80 5.69 -5.20
CA GLU A 8 8.10 4.72 -4.36
C GLU A 8 9.05 4.04 -3.38
N GLN A 9 10.20 3.55 -3.86
CA GLN A 9 11.24 2.97 -3.01
C GLN A 9 11.71 3.94 -1.91
N LEU A 10 12.01 5.19 -2.28
CA LEU A 10 12.49 6.20 -1.34
C LEU A 10 11.41 6.47 -0.28
N VAL A 11 10.19 6.76 -0.73
CA VAL A 11 9.08 7.09 0.17
C VAL A 11 8.77 5.93 1.11
N LEU A 12 8.57 4.73 0.59
CA LEU A 12 8.27 3.55 1.42
C LEU A 12 9.39 3.22 2.42
N SER A 13 10.65 3.51 2.09
CA SER A 13 11.78 3.30 3.02
C SER A 13 11.76 4.21 4.25
N LEU A 14 11.01 5.33 4.18
CA LEU A 14 10.89 6.32 5.26
C LEU A 14 9.66 6.11 6.13
N LEU A 15 8.74 5.22 5.75
CA LEU A 15 7.42 5.12 6.36
C LEU A 15 7.29 3.84 7.18
N SER A 16 6.76 3.97 8.40
CA SER A 16 6.43 2.84 9.26
C SER A 16 5.13 3.14 10.01
N HIS A 17 4.03 2.56 9.53
CA HIS A 17 2.70 2.84 10.06
C HIS A 17 1.75 1.64 9.85
N PRO A 18 0.83 1.33 10.79
CA PRO A 18 -0.12 0.22 10.65
C PRO A 18 -1.01 0.30 9.40
N ASN A 19 -1.30 1.49 8.89
CA ASN A 19 -2.10 1.71 7.67
C ASN A 19 -1.26 2.04 6.43
N ILE A 20 0.01 1.65 6.40
CA ILE A 20 0.88 1.69 5.22
C ILE A 20 1.42 0.27 4.99
N VAL A 21 1.58 -0.10 3.73
CA VAL A 21 2.16 -1.39 3.34
C VAL A 21 3.59 -1.49 3.88
N PRO A 22 3.92 -2.51 4.70
CA PRO A 22 5.30 -2.70 5.15
C PRO A 22 6.23 -3.00 3.98
N PHE A 23 7.30 -2.24 3.88
CA PHE A 23 8.32 -2.36 2.84
C PHE A 23 9.59 -2.98 3.41
N HIS A 24 10.07 -4.03 2.76
CA HIS A 24 11.25 -4.81 3.19
C HIS A 24 12.50 -4.50 2.38
N GLY A 25 12.35 -3.86 1.22
CA GLY A 25 13.48 -3.49 0.38
C GLY A 25 13.17 -3.62 -1.11
N SER A 26 14.19 -3.38 -1.92
CA SER A 26 14.08 -3.38 -3.37
C SER A 26 15.38 -3.88 -3.99
N GLY A 27 15.30 -4.31 -5.24
CA GLY A 27 16.50 -4.70 -5.98
C GLY A 27 16.32 -4.55 -7.47
N VAL A 28 17.41 -4.83 -8.19
CA VAL A 28 17.42 -4.95 -9.64
C VAL A 28 17.66 -6.41 -10.01
N TYR A 29 16.98 -6.88 -11.05
CA TYR A 29 17.26 -8.19 -11.62
C TYR A 29 17.74 -8.04 -13.06
N LYS A 30 18.54 -9.02 -13.49
CA LYS A 30 18.91 -9.24 -14.88
C LYS A 30 18.67 -10.73 -15.16
N SER A 31 17.97 -11.01 -16.25
CA SER A 31 17.81 -12.36 -16.78
C SER A 31 18.41 -12.40 -18.16
N ASP A 32 19.20 -13.42 -18.44
CA ASP A 32 19.86 -13.57 -19.73
C ASP A 32 18.99 -14.34 -20.74
N ASN A 33 17.90 -14.99 -20.31
CA ASN A 33 17.04 -15.79 -21.17
C ASN A 33 15.56 -15.80 -20.71
N PRO A 34 14.66 -15.03 -21.36
CA PRO A 34 14.96 -14.00 -22.36
C PRO A 34 15.70 -12.80 -21.74
N PRO A 35 16.56 -12.10 -22.50
CA PRO A 35 17.27 -10.91 -22.03
C PRO A 35 16.29 -9.88 -21.47
N SER A 36 16.35 -9.64 -20.16
CA SER A 36 15.49 -8.69 -19.48
C SER A 36 16.16 -8.15 -18.24
N SER A 37 15.78 -6.95 -17.85
CA SER A 37 16.18 -6.37 -16.58
C SER A 37 15.06 -5.54 -16.03
N GLY A 38 14.99 -5.42 -14.72
CA GLY A 38 13.94 -4.65 -14.08
C GLY A 38 14.26 -4.37 -12.64
N VAL A 39 13.35 -3.65 -12.02
CA VAL A 39 13.39 -3.29 -10.60
C VAL A 39 12.25 -4.04 -9.92
N PHE A 40 12.45 -4.46 -8.68
CA PHE A 40 11.40 -5.07 -7.87
C PHE A 40 11.37 -4.43 -6.48
N LEU A 41 10.18 -4.38 -5.91
CA LEU A 41 9.92 -3.98 -4.53
C LEU A 41 9.47 -5.22 -3.76
N VAL A 42 9.92 -5.35 -2.52
CA VAL A 42 9.54 -6.43 -1.60
C VAL A 42 8.74 -5.79 -0.47
N MET A 43 7.52 -6.30 -0.29
CA MET A 43 6.56 -5.80 0.69
C MET A 43 5.83 -6.99 1.31
N ASP A 44 5.10 -6.75 2.41
CA ASP A 44 4.18 -7.75 2.93
C ASP A 44 3.13 -8.14 1.88
N LEU A 45 2.84 -9.45 1.84
CA LEU A 45 1.75 -9.96 1.03
C LEU A 45 0.41 -9.55 1.65
N MET A 46 -0.44 -8.94 0.84
CA MET A 46 -1.80 -8.55 1.22
C MET A 46 -2.82 -9.49 0.58
N ASP A 47 -4.00 -9.62 1.19
CA ASP A 47 -5.07 -10.51 0.70
C ASP A 47 -5.76 -9.96 -0.56
N GLY A 48 -5.62 -8.67 -0.82
CA GLY A 48 -6.18 -8.00 -1.99
C GLY A 48 -6.27 -6.49 -1.80
N ASN A 49 -7.16 -5.84 -2.56
CA ASN A 49 -7.41 -4.41 -2.49
C ASN A 49 -8.90 -4.10 -2.24
N LEU A 50 -9.19 -2.85 -1.88
CA LEU A 50 -10.55 -2.41 -1.58
C LEU A 50 -11.45 -2.50 -2.81
N ARG A 51 -10.92 -2.33 -4.03
CA ARG A 51 -11.70 -2.56 -5.27
C ARG A 51 -12.25 -3.99 -5.33
N SER A 52 -11.42 -5.00 -5.05
CA SER A 52 -11.87 -6.39 -5.09
C SER A 52 -12.87 -6.71 -3.99
N LEU A 53 -12.73 -6.10 -2.80
CA LEU A 53 -13.73 -6.21 -1.74
C LEU A 53 -15.06 -5.56 -2.12
N LEU A 54 -15.04 -4.36 -2.71
CA LEU A 54 -16.24 -3.65 -3.14
C LEU A 54 -17.00 -4.40 -4.24
N ASN A 55 -16.28 -5.14 -5.09
CA ASN A 55 -16.88 -5.97 -6.13
C ASN A 55 -17.40 -7.33 -5.61
N SER A 56 -17.12 -7.66 -4.35
CA SER A 56 -17.63 -8.87 -3.71
C SER A 56 -18.94 -8.60 -2.98
N SER A 57 -19.71 -9.65 -2.66
CA SER A 57 -20.91 -9.51 -1.81
C SER A 57 -20.59 -9.26 -0.32
N HIS A 58 -19.35 -8.90 0.02
CA HIS A 58 -18.92 -8.65 1.38
C HIS A 58 -19.47 -7.32 1.88
N LYS A 59 -20.13 -7.35 3.05
CA LYS A 59 -20.59 -6.12 3.70
C LYS A 59 -19.39 -5.43 4.35
N LEU A 60 -19.00 -4.29 3.78
CA LEU A 60 -17.92 -3.45 4.30
C LEU A 60 -18.46 -2.46 5.35
N ASP A 61 -17.71 -2.31 6.43
CA ASP A 61 -17.87 -1.18 7.33
C ASP A 61 -17.11 0.02 6.75
N VAL A 62 -17.84 0.94 6.12
CA VAL A 62 -17.26 2.09 5.43
C VAL A 62 -16.56 3.04 6.42
N LEU A 63 -17.08 3.18 7.63
CA LEU A 63 -16.47 4.05 8.64
C LEU A 63 -15.11 3.50 9.07
N HIS A 64 -15.02 2.19 9.31
CA HIS A 64 -13.76 1.52 9.65
C HIS A 64 -12.69 1.67 8.55
N VAL A 65 -13.10 1.56 7.28
CA VAL A 65 -12.19 1.79 6.14
C VAL A 65 -11.69 3.23 6.15
N VAL A 66 -12.61 4.21 6.23
CA VAL A 66 -12.27 5.64 6.16
C VAL A 66 -11.37 6.05 7.32
N GLU A 67 -11.63 5.58 8.53
CA GLU A 67 -10.82 5.88 9.71
C GLU A 67 -9.38 5.39 9.56
N GLN A 68 -9.20 4.14 9.12
CA GLN A 68 -7.87 3.57 8.89
C GLN A 68 -7.10 4.29 7.78
N ILE A 69 -7.78 4.63 6.68
CA ILE A 69 -7.14 5.36 5.59
C ILE A 69 -6.84 6.82 5.97
N ALA A 70 -7.73 7.48 6.71
CA ALA A 70 -7.47 8.81 7.23
C ALA A 70 -6.27 8.83 8.18
N THR A 71 -6.13 7.81 9.04
CA THR A 71 -4.98 7.68 9.95
C THR A 71 -3.67 7.49 9.18
N GLY A 72 -3.67 6.66 8.13
CA GLY A 72 -2.51 6.51 7.25
C GLY A 72 -2.16 7.79 6.48
N LEU A 73 -3.18 8.54 6.01
CA LEU A 73 -3.00 9.82 5.34
C LEU A 73 -2.44 10.90 6.29
N ASP A 74 -2.97 10.99 7.51
CA ASP A 74 -2.48 11.92 8.53
C ASP A 74 -0.99 11.67 8.81
N TYR A 75 -0.60 10.41 8.97
CA TYR A 75 0.80 10.04 9.17
C TYR A 75 1.72 10.51 8.02
N ILE A 76 1.36 10.29 6.75
CA ILE A 76 2.21 10.73 5.63
C ILE A 76 2.24 12.26 5.51
N HIS A 77 1.13 12.94 5.81
CA HIS A 77 1.08 14.40 5.79
C HIS A 77 1.98 15.01 6.88
N GLN A 78 2.12 14.36 8.05
CA GLN A 78 3.09 14.75 9.07
C GLN A 78 4.56 14.58 8.64
N HIS A 79 4.81 13.81 7.58
CA HIS A 79 6.13 13.67 6.93
C HIS A 79 6.26 14.58 5.70
N ASP A 80 5.37 15.58 5.57
CA ASP A 80 5.28 16.48 4.42
C ASP A 80 5.07 15.73 3.10
N LEU A 81 4.41 14.57 3.09
CA LEU A 81 4.17 13.77 1.89
C LEU A 81 2.70 13.77 1.48
N ILE A 82 2.44 14.07 0.21
CA ILE A 82 1.11 13.97 -0.41
C ILE A 82 1.09 12.77 -1.36
N HIS A 83 0.20 11.80 -1.09
CA HIS A 83 0.12 10.55 -1.88
C HIS A 83 -0.35 10.76 -3.33
N ARG A 84 -1.35 11.63 -3.54
CA ARG A 84 -1.93 12.03 -4.85
C ARG A 84 -2.62 10.94 -5.69
N ASP A 85 -2.70 9.69 -5.24
CA ASP A 85 -3.35 8.59 -5.98
C ASP A 85 -4.25 7.72 -5.09
N ILE A 86 -5.10 8.37 -4.30
CA ILE A 86 -6.03 7.67 -3.41
C ILE A 86 -7.21 7.15 -4.21
N LYS A 87 -7.29 5.82 -4.33
CA LYS A 87 -8.35 5.08 -5.00
C LYS A 87 -8.46 3.66 -4.42
N PRO A 88 -9.59 2.95 -4.60
CA PRO A 88 -9.78 1.61 -4.03
C PRO A 88 -8.73 0.57 -4.44
N GLU A 89 -8.07 0.74 -5.58
CA GLU A 89 -6.99 -0.14 -6.06
C GLU A 89 -5.71 0.00 -5.22
N ASN A 90 -5.48 1.19 -4.64
CA ASN A 90 -4.29 1.54 -3.86
C ASN A 90 -4.53 1.45 -2.35
N ILE A 91 -5.64 0.84 -1.95
CA ILE A 91 -5.96 0.50 -0.57
C ILE A 91 -5.96 -1.02 -0.47
N LEU A 92 -4.90 -1.57 0.11
CA LEU A 92 -4.74 -2.99 0.35
C LEU A 92 -5.42 -3.41 1.65
N PHE A 93 -5.69 -4.71 1.80
CA PHE A 93 -6.23 -5.24 3.05
C PHE A 93 -5.58 -6.56 3.46
N VAL A 94 -5.61 -6.83 4.76
CA VAL A 94 -5.29 -8.12 5.37
C VAL A 94 -6.39 -8.53 6.33
N ARG A 95 -6.83 -9.78 6.27
CA ARG A 95 -7.84 -10.37 7.14
C ARG A 95 -7.13 -11.06 8.31
N HIS A 96 -7.54 -10.70 9.51
CA HIS A 96 -7.09 -11.36 10.73
C HIS A 96 -8.11 -12.43 11.11
N ASN A 97 -7.66 -13.67 11.26
CA ASN A 97 -8.52 -14.72 11.80
C ASN A 97 -8.65 -14.51 13.31
N THR A 98 -9.83 -14.15 13.78
CA THR A 98 -10.12 -14.08 15.21
C THR A 98 -10.78 -15.37 15.68
N PHE A 99 -10.48 -15.78 16.92
CA PHE A 99 -11.06 -16.97 17.55
C PHE A 99 -12.60 -16.95 17.65
N PHE A 100 -13.22 -15.76 17.54
CA PHE A 100 -14.67 -15.57 17.68
C PHE A 100 -15.40 -15.33 16.34
N GLY A 101 -14.76 -15.60 15.20
CA GLY A 101 -15.43 -15.74 13.90
C GLY A 101 -15.74 -14.44 13.13
N LYS A 102 -15.59 -13.27 13.75
CA LYS A 102 -15.54 -11.98 13.02
C LYS A 102 -14.07 -11.59 12.84
N GLY A 103 -13.49 -11.99 11.71
CA GLY A 103 -12.15 -11.55 11.37
C GLY A 103 -12.11 -10.03 11.18
N ASP A 104 -11.17 -9.36 11.85
CA ASP A 104 -10.94 -7.93 11.65
C ASP A 104 -10.15 -7.73 10.35
N ILE A 105 -10.34 -6.61 9.69
CA ILE A 105 -9.64 -6.26 8.45
C ILE A 105 -8.81 -5.01 8.71
N THR A 106 -7.50 -5.11 8.46
CA THR A 106 -6.62 -3.94 8.45
C THR A 106 -6.45 -3.46 7.02
N PHE A 107 -6.66 -2.16 6.80
CA PHE A 107 -6.46 -1.50 5.50
C PHE A 107 -5.15 -0.72 5.48
N LYS A 108 -4.45 -0.77 4.35
CA LYS A 108 -3.11 -0.22 4.17
C LYS A 108 -2.97 0.51 2.83
N LEU A 109 -2.36 1.69 2.84
CA LEU A 109 -2.01 2.43 1.63
C LEU A 109 -0.79 1.81 0.92
N THR A 110 -0.79 1.89 -0.41
CA THR A 110 0.30 1.43 -1.31
C THR A 110 0.39 2.35 -2.53
N ASP A 111 1.37 2.11 -3.41
CA ASP A 111 1.54 2.82 -4.69
C ASP A 111 1.89 4.30 -4.48
N PHE A 112 3.06 4.51 -3.87
CA PHE A 112 3.62 5.83 -3.62
C PHE A 112 4.37 6.39 -4.84
N GLY A 113 4.24 5.78 -6.02
CA GLY A 113 5.02 6.11 -7.22
C GLY A 113 4.82 7.53 -7.75
N ILE A 114 3.71 8.19 -7.39
CA ILE A 114 3.46 9.60 -7.69
C ILE A 114 3.40 10.49 -6.44
N THR A 115 3.93 10.04 -5.30
CA THR A 115 3.98 10.86 -4.09
C THR A 115 4.89 12.08 -4.32
N LYS A 116 4.58 13.19 -3.65
CA LYS A 116 5.43 14.38 -3.62
C LYS A 116 5.55 14.93 -2.22
N PHE A 117 6.67 15.59 -1.96
CA PHE A 117 6.79 16.49 -0.82
C PHE A 117 5.84 17.68 -1.00
N SER A 118 5.17 18.06 0.09
CA SER A 118 4.46 19.33 0.20
C SER A 118 5.50 20.44 0.26
N GLU A 119 5.31 21.49 -0.54
CA GLU A 119 6.09 22.73 -0.47
C GLU A 119 5.66 23.58 0.74
#